data_AF-A0ABD6ELW0-F1
#
_entry.id   AF-A0ABD6ELW0-F1
#
_cell.length_a   1.000
_cell.length_b   1.000
_cell.length_c   1.000
_cell.angle_alpha   90.00
_cell.angle_beta   90.00
_cell.angle_gamma   90.00
#
_symmetry.space_group_name_H-M   'P 1'
#
loop_
_entity.id
_entity.type
_entity.pdbx_description
1 polymer ?
#
loop_
_entity_poly.entity_id
_entity_poly.type
_entity_poly.pdbx_seq_one_letter_code
_entity_poly.pdbx_strand_id
1 'polypeptide(L)'
;MVKLRNIQRISKVFVESIIGFYILAVLFGAPFLSHFLATFIFSIVVSIVSVLPLAITIKDFDEFEKVVLNCRPTNRYQLLAHRFSLGGVIGAWSGAIVIPLDWDRWWQRWPLPCIFGCLLFALIGFIVSQFELHTRYRVLNCQSRKIV
;
A
#
# COMPACT_ATOMS: atom_id res chain seq x y z
N MET A 1 -19.79 2.60 16.16
CA MET A 1 -20.01 1.13 16.22
C MET A 1 -19.80 0.56 14.82
N VAL A 2 -18.68 -0.12 14.57
CA VAL A 2 -18.39 -0.72 13.26
C VAL A 2 -19.35 -1.89 13.05
N LYS A 3 -20.13 -1.89 11.96
CA LYS A 3 -21.07 -2.98 11.67
C LYS A 3 -20.29 -4.29 11.42
N LEU A 4 -20.73 -5.40 12.02
CA LEU A 4 -20.10 -6.72 11.88
C LEU A 4 -19.83 -7.11 10.41
N ARG A 5 -20.78 -6.77 9.52
CA ARG A 5 -20.66 -6.97 8.07
C ARG A 5 -19.43 -6.29 7.46
N ASN A 6 -19.05 -5.11 7.96
CA ASN A 6 -17.89 -4.38 7.46
C ASN A 6 -16.59 -5.07 7.88
N ILE A 7 -16.54 -5.62 9.09
CA ILE A 7 -15.38 -6.36 9.60
C ILE A 7 -15.18 -7.61 8.75
N GLN A 8 -16.25 -8.36 8.48
CA GLN A 8 -16.21 -9.56 7.63
C GLN A 8 -15.73 -9.26 6.20
N ARG A 9 -16.18 -8.15 5.62
CA ARG A 9 -15.72 -7.71 4.30
C ARG A 9 -14.22 -7.39 4.31
N ILE A 10 -13.77 -6.61 5.29
CA ILE A 10 -12.36 -6.21 5.41
C ILE A 10 -11.47 -7.44 5.62
N SER A 11 -11.88 -8.36 6.51
CA SER A 11 -11.11 -9.58 6.76
C SER A 11 -11.02 -10.45 5.50
N LYS A 12 -12.11 -10.59 4.75
CA LYS A 12 -12.12 -11.34 3.49
C LYS A 12 -11.13 -10.76 2.47
N VAL A 13 -11.22 -9.45 2.20
CA VAL A 13 -10.33 -8.76 1.26
C VAL A 13 -8.87 -8.86 1.69
N PHE A 14 -8.59 -8.75 2.99
CA PHE A 14 -7.24 -8.88 3.53
C PHE A 14 -6.66 -10.30 3.38
N VAL A 15 -7.46 -11.34 3.63
CA VAL A 15 -7.02 -12.73 3.44
C VAL A 15 -6.78 -13.02 1.95
N GLU A 16 -7.66 -12.58 1.07
CA GLU A 16 -7.51 -12.72 -0.38
C GLU A 16 -6.25 -12.01 -0.88
N SER A 17 -5.92 -10.83 -0.34
CA SER A 17 -4.70 -10.13 -0.74
C SER A 17 -3.43 -10.84 -0.31
N ILE A 18 -3.40 -11.49 0.86
CA ILE A 18 -2.22 -12.26 1.29
C ILE A 18 -1.93 -13.38 0.29
N ILE A 19 -2.97 -14.11 -0.13
CA ILE A 19 -2.84 -15.19 -1.11
C ILE A 19 -2.40 -14.61 -2.46
N GLY A 20 -3.01 -13.51 -2.90
CA GLY A 20 -2.66 -12.84 -4.16
C GLY A 20 -1.21 -12.37 -4.20
N PHE A 21 -0.73 -11.70 -3.15
CA PHE A 21 0.66 -11.24 -3.06
C PHE A 21 1.66 -12.38 -2.93
N TYR A 22 1.30 -13.48 -2.28
CA TYR A 22 2.15 -14.67 -2.22
C TYR A 22 2.36 -15.27 -3.61
N ILE A 23 1.26 -15.47 -4.35
CA ILE A 23 1.32 -15.97 -5.73
C ILE A 23 2.12 -15.00 -6.61
N LEU A 24 1.84 -13.69 -6.50
CA LEU A 24 2.54 -12.67 -7.27
C LEU A 24 4.05 -12.69 -6.99
N ALA A 25 4.46 -12.76 -5.73
CA ALA A 25 5.88 -12.86 -5.36
C ALA A 25 6.55 -14.09 -5.98
N VAL A 26 5.90 -15.25 -5.92
CA VAL A 26 6.41 -16.49 -6.52
C VAL A 26 6.53 -16.38 -8.04
N LEU A 27 5.55 -15.77 -8.71
CA LEU A 27 5.61 -15.51 -10.16
C LEU A 27 6.75 -14.57 -10.54
N PHE A 28 7.12 -13.62 -9.68
CA PHE A 28 8.28 -12.74 -9.84
C PHE A 28 9.60 -13.37 -9.39
N GLY A 29 9.63 -14.68 -9.10
CA GLY A 29 10.86 -15.42 -8.79
C GLY A 29 11.17 -15.59 -7.30
N ALA A 30 10.23 -15.28 -6.40
CA ALA A 30 10.41 -15.56 -4.98
C ALA A 30 10.42 -17.09 -4.70
N PRO A 31 11.12 -17.54 -3.65
CA PRO A 31 11.15 -18.95 -3.29
C PRO A 31 9.76 -19.47 -2.91
N PHE A 32 9.33 -20.55 -3.57
CA PHE A 32 8.04 -21.20 -3.32
C PHE A 32 8.08 -22.05 -2.04
N LEU A 33 8.93 -23.09 -2.00
CA LEU A 33 8.98 -24.05 -0.88
C LEU A 33 10.20 -23.88 0.04
N SER A 34 11.36 -23.53 -0.51
CA SER A 34 12.62 -23.47 0.27
C SER A 34 12.59 -22.41 1.38
N HIS A 35 11.93 -21.27 1.12
CA HIS A 35 11.72 -20.21 2.11
C HIS A 35 10.26 -19.78 2.18
N PHE A 36 9.35 -20.76 2.33
CA PHE A 36 7.90 -20.51 2.44
C PHE A 36 7.57 -19.40 3.44
N LEU A 37 8.14 -19.47 4.65
CA LEU A 37 7.87 -18.52 5.73
C LEU A 37 8.30 -17.09 5.38
N ALA A 38 9.41 -16.92 4.65
CA ALA A 38 9.87 -15.61 4.18
C ALA A 38 8.88 -14.99 3.20
N THR A 39 8.48 -15.72 2.17
CA THR A 39 7.52 -15.26 1.15
C THR A 39 6.14 -15.02 1.77
N PHE A 40 5.74 -15.82 2.77
CA PHE A 40 4.51 -15.62 3.50
C PHE A 40 4.53 -14.35 4.36
N ILE A 41 5.61 -14.10 5.12
CA ILE A 41 5.79 -12.85 5.88
C ILE A 41 5.77 -11.64 4.95
N PHE A 42 6.49 -11.71 3.82
CA PHE A 42 6.48 -10.65 2.82
C PHE A 42 5.05 -10.32 2.36
N SER A 43 4.27 -11.35 2.03
CA SER A 43 2.89 -11.20 1.55
C SER A 43 1.98 -10.58 2.60
N ILE A 44 2.16 -10.93 3.88
CA ILE A 44 1.47 -10.31 5.00
C ILE A 44 1.84 -8.83 5.11
N VAL A 45 3.13 -8.49 5.09
CA VAL A 45 3.60 -7.10 5.23
C VAL A 45 3.05 -6.24 4.09
N VAL A 46 3.17 -6.70 2.84
CA VAL A 46 2.65 -5.97 1.68
C VAL A 46 1.13 -5.84 1.76
N SER A 47 0.39 -6.88 2.18
CA SER A 47 -1.06 -6.80 2.38
C SER A 47 -1.47 -5.78 3.46
N ILE A 48 -0.74 -5.75 4.58
CA ILE A 48 -0.97 -4.79 5.67
C ILE A 48 -0.73 -3.38 5.19
N VAL A 49 0.32 -3.14 4.41
CA VAL A 49 0.69 -1.80 3.97
C VAL A 49 -0.20 -1.32 2.81
N SER A 50 -0.53 -2.19 1.86
CA SER A 50 -1.19 -1.80 0.61
C SER A 50 -2.70 -2.02 0.58
N VAL A 51 -3.22 -3.04 1.26
CA VAL A 51 -4.64 -3.41 1.13
C VAL A 51 -5.43 -3.01 2.37
N LEU A 52 -4.88 -3.18 3.56
CA LEU A 52 -5.60 -2.87 4.80
C LEU A 52 -6.06 -1.39 4.89
N PRO A 53 -5.23 -0.37 4.57
CA PRO A 53 -5.66 1.04 4.63
C PRO A 53 -6.76 1.35 3.61
N LEU A 54 -6.70 0.75 2.42
CA LEU A 54 -7.71 0.88 1.38
C LEU A 54 -9.02 0.18 1.78
N ALA A 55 -8.94 -1.04 2.31
CA ALA A 55 -10.11 -1.81 2.73
C ALA A 55 -10.89 -1.12 3.86
N ILE A 56 -10.21 -0.39 4.75
CA ILE A 56 -10.84 0.39 5.81
C ILE A 56 -11.54 1.63 5.26
N THR A 57 -10.96 2.29 4.25
CA THR A 57 -11.44 3.59 3.75
C THR A 57 -12.46 3.49 2.61
N ILE A 58 -12.41 2.43 1.82
CA ILE A 58 -13.27 2.20 0.64
C ILE A 58 -14.40 1.24 1.02
N LYS A 59 -15.64 1.57 0.68
CA LYS A 59 -16.83 0.76 1.00
C LYS A 59 -17.32 -0.10 -0.17
N ASP A 60 -17.33 0.48 -1.36
CA ASP A 60 -17.97 -0.10 -2.54
C ASP A 60 -16.99 -0.18 -3.72
N PHE A 61 -17.32 -1.00 -4.72
CA PHE A 61 -16.47 -1.17 -5.91
C PHE A 61 -16.36 0.12 -6.74
N ASP A 62 -17.44 0.89 -6.85
CA ASP A 62 -17.41 2.19 -7.56
C ASP A 62 -16.44 3.18 -6.90
N GLU A 63 -16.33 3.13 -5.57
CA GLU A 63 -15.38 3.95 -4.82
C GLU A 63 -13.95 3.42 -4.97
N PHE A 64 -13.78 2.09 -5.05
CA PHE A 64 -12.50 1.47 -5.38
C PHE A 64 -11.99 1.94 -6.74
N GLU A 65 -12.80 1.85 -7.79
CA GLU A 65 -12.43 2.30 -9.13
C GLU A 65 -12.08 3.80 -9.15
N LYS A 66 -12.88 4.64 -8.48
CA LYS A 66 -12.61 6.09 -8.41
C LYS A 66 -11.30 6.42 -7.68
N VAL A 67 -11.05 5.77 -6.54
CA VAL A 67 -9.89 6.08 -5.69
C VAL A 67 -8.61 5.46 -6.23
N VAL A 68 -8.65 4.17 -6.57
CA VAL A 68 -7.46 3.37 -6.92
C VAL A 68 -7.15 3.44 -8.41
N LEU A 69 -8.14 3.23 -9.28
CA LEU A 69 -7.88 3.19 -10.73
C LEU A 69 -7.82 4.61 -11.33
N ASN A 70 -8.77 5.46 -10.96
CA ASN A 70 -8.83 6.83 -11.48
C ASN A 70 -7.98 7.85 -10.71
N CYS A 71 -7.29 7.43 -9.63
CA CYS A 71 -6.46 8.29 -8.78
C CYS A 71 -7.19 9.55 -8.25
N ARG A 72 -8.51 9.46 -7.98
CA ARG A 72 -9.33 10.60 -7.52
C ARG A 72 -9.85 10.39 -6.09
N PRO A 73 -8.96 10.46 -5.07
CA PRO A 73 -9.41 10.37 -3.68
C PRO A 73 -10.22 11.61 -3.29
N THR A 74 -11.44 11.36 -2.79
CA THR A 74 -12.39 12.41 -2.41
C THR A 74 -12.16 12.89 -0.97
N ASN A 75 -11.84 11.96 -0.07
CA ASN A 75 -11.63 12.24 1.35
C ASN A 75 -10.13 12.28 1.69
N ARG A 76 -9.74 13.05 2.72
CA ARG A 76 -8.36 13.09 3.24
C ARG A 76 -7.84 11.70 3.63
N TYR A 77 -8.69 10.86 4.21
CA TYR A 77 -8.33 9.49 4.60
C TYR A 77 -8.12 8.58 3.39
N GLN A 78 -8.89 8.76 2.32
CA GLN A 78 -8.71 8.03 1.07
C GLN A 78 -7.42 8.47 0.35
N LEU A 79 -7.12 9.76 0.35
CA LEU A 79 -5.86 10.28 -0.21
C LEU A 79 -4.66 9.69 0.54
N LEU A 80 -4.72 9.71 1.87
CA LEU A 80 -3.70 9.12 2.74
C LEU A 80 -3.51 7.62 2.44
N ALA A 81 -4.60 6.84 2.50
CA ALA A 81 -4.58 5.41 2.28
C ALA A 81 -4.07 5.07 0.87
N HIS A 82 -4.52 5.80 -0.15
CA HIS A 82 -4.09 5.60 -1.54
C HIS A 82 -2.59 5.83 -1.72
N ARG A 83 -2.06 6.98 -1.27
CA ARG A 83 -0.63 7.28 -1.44
C ARG A 83 0.26 6.38 -0.60
N PHE A 84 -0.14 6.07 0.63
CA PHE A 84 0.57 5.12 1.50
C PHE A 84 0.64 3.74 0.86
N SER A 85 -0.49 3.24 0.35
CA SER A 85 -0.58 1.91 -0.25
C SER A 85 0.20 1.82 -1.56
N LEU A 86 0.05 2.82 -2.44
CA LEU A 86 0.77 2.89 -3.71
C LEU A 86 2.29 2.97 -3.49
N GLY A 87 2.71 3.80 -2.53
CA GLY A 87 4.12 3.88 -2.12
C GLY A 87 4.63 2.53 -1.64
N GLY A 88 3.89 1.86 -0.75
CA GLY A 88 4.25 0.53 -0.25
C GLY A 88 4.46 -0.51 -1.36
N VAL A 89 3.54 -0.57 -2.33
CA VAL A 89 3.68 -1.46 -3.49
C VAL A 89 4.90 -1.07 -4.32
N ILE A 90 5.05 0.20 -4.70
CA ILE A 90 6.22 0.63 -5.50
C ILE A 90 7.53 0.29 -4.79
N GLY A 91 7.62 0.56 -3.48
CA GLY A 91 8.80 0.26 -2.69
C GLY A 91 9.08 -1.22 -2.53
N ALA A 92 8.04 -2.06 -2.36
CA ALA A 92 8.21 -3.49 -2.20
C ALA A 92 8.90 -4.12 -3.41
N TRP A 93 8.49 -3.76 -4.62
CA TRP A 93 9.13 -4.25 -5.86
C TRP A 93 10.44 -3.53 -6.17
N SER A 94 10.58 -2.25 -5.82
CA SER A 94 11.86 -1.54 -5.97
C SER A 94 12.96 -2.16 -5.11
N GLY A 95 12.63 -2.66 -3.91
CA GLY A 95 13.58 -3.37 -3.05
C GLY A 95 14.13 -4.65 -3.69
N ALA A 96 13.37 -5.30 -4.57
CA ALA A 96 13.82 -6.50 -5.26
C ALA A 96 15.00 -6.24 -6.21
N ILE A 97 15.16 -5.01 -6.70
CA ILE A 97 16.27 -4.59 -7.58
C ILE A 97 17.63 -4.78 -6.90
N VAL A 98 17.67 -4.72 -5.56
CA VAL A 98 18.91 -4.84 -4.79
C VAL A 98 19.33 -6.30 -4.58
N ILE A 99 18.43 -7.26 -4.74
CA ILE A 99 18.71 -8.69 -4.56
C ILE A 99 19.78 -9.23 -5.52
N PRO A 100 19.78 -8.93 -6.83
CA PRO A 100 20.81 -9.41 -7.76
C PRO A 100 22.14 -8.64 -7.68
N LEU A 101 22.24 -7.61 -6.84
CA LEU A 101 23.44 -6.78 -6.77
C LEU A 101 24.45 -7.42 -5.82
N ASP A 102 25.54 -8.01 -6.31
CA ASP A 102 26.51 -8.79 -5.51
C ASP A 102 27.30 -7.95 -4.46
N TRP A 103 26.61 -7.45 -3.44
CA TRP A 103 27.19 -6.78 -2.28
C TRP A 103 27.43 -7.73 -1.12
N ASP A 104 27.00 -8.99 -1.24
CA ASP A 104 27.14 -10.06 -0.25
C ASP A 104 26.73 -9.65 1.17
N ARG A 105 25.64 -8.89 1.28
CA ARG A 105 25.14 -8.41 2.59
C ARG A 105 23.94 -9.19 3.08
N TRP A 106 23.88 -9.39 4.40
CA TRP A 106 22.78 -10.09 5.06
C TRP A 106 21.42 -9.41 4.84
N TRP A 107 21.39 -8.08 4.74
CA TRP A 107 20.16 -7.30 4.52
C TRP A 107 19.62 -7.44 3.10
N GLN A 108 20.42 -7.95 2.15
CA GLN A 108 20.07 -8.19 0.76
C GLN A 108 19.24 -9.46 0.56
N ARG A 109 19.21 -10.34 1.56
CA ARG A 109 18.53 -11.64 1.48
C ARG A 109 17.01 -11.48 1.42
N TRP A 110 16.36 -12.25 0.56
CA TRP A 110 14.89 -12.31 0.52
C TRP A 110 14.31 -12.65 1.90
N PRO A 111 13.31 -11.90 2.41
CA PRO A 111 12.53 -10.83 1.76
C PRO A 111 12.90 -9.42 2.25
N LEU A 112 14.03 -9.26 2.95
CA LEU A 112 14.37 -8.05 3.71
C LEU A 112 14.42 -6.77 2.85
N PRO A 113 15.09 -6.72 1.68
CA PRO A 113 15.10 -5.51 0.87
C PRO A 113 13.71 -5.05 0.44
N CYS A 114 12.85 -6.00 0.13
CA CYS A 114 11.49 -5.72 -0.32
C CYS A 114 10.63 -5.20 0.84
N ILE A 115 10.78 -5.76 2.05
CA ILE A 115 10.12 -5.24 3.25
C ILE A 115 10.59 -3.82 3.58
N PHE A 116 11.90 -3.57 3.56
CA PHE A 116 12.44 -2.23 3.82
C PHE A 116 11.98 -1.23 2.76
N GLY A 117 12.03 -1.60 1.49
CA GLY A 117 11.51 -0.78 0.39
C GLY A 117 10.03 -0.47 0.57
N CYS A 118 9.21 -1.47 0.90
CA CYS A 118 7.78 -1.32 1.17
C CYS A 118 7.52 -0.28 2.27
N LEU A 119 8.19 -0.41 3.41
CA LEU A 119 7.98 0.50 4.54
C LEU A 119 8.49 1.91 4.24
N LEU A 120 9.66 2.03 3.60
CA LEU A 120 10.25 3.31 3.25
C LEU A 120 9.37 4.09 2.28
N PHE A 121 8.93 3.47 1.18
CA PHE A 121 8.09 4.18 0.22
C PHE A 121 6.66 4.36 0.70
N ALA A 122 6.14 3.52 1.59
CA ALA A 122 4.88 3.80 2.26
C ALA A 122 4.98 5.07 3.12
N LEU A 123 6.10 5.26 3.85
CA LEU A 123 6.38 6.49 4.58
C LEU A 123 6.50 7.70 3.65
N ILE A 124 7.21 7.57 2.52
CA ILE A 124 7.26 8.63 1.51
C ILE A 124 5.85 8.94 0.99
N GLY A 125 5.04 7.93 0.68
CA GLY A 125 3.65 8.09 0.26
C GLY A 125 2.79 8.81 1.30
N PHE A 126 2.99 8.53 2.59
CA PHE A 126 2.37 9.28 3.67
C PHE A 126 2.76 10.76 3.63
N ILE A 127 4.05 11.08 3.54
CA ILE A 127 4.54 12.47 3.49
C ILE A 127 3.97 13.21 2.27
N VAL A 128 3.99 12.57 1.10
CA VAL A 128 3.41 13.11 -0.13
C VAL A 128 1.92 13.42 0.05
N SER A 129 1.17 12.52 0.69
CA SER A 129 -0.25 12.76 0.95
C SER A 129 -0.51 13.96 1.87
N GLN A 130 0.36 14.20 2.87
CA GLN A 130 0.24 15.37 3.75
C GLN A 130 0.51 16.65 2.98
N PHE A 131 1.53 16.64 2.11
CA PHE A 131 1.84 17.77 1.25
C PHE A 131 0.70 18.07 0.26
N GLU A 132 0.15 17.05 -0.40
CA GLU A 132 -1.02 17.18 -1.28
C GLU A 132 -2.25 17.70 -0.52
N LEU A 133 -2.49 17.20 0.69
CA LEU A 133 -3.61 17.65 1.51
C LEU A 133 -3.44 19.12 1.89
N HIS A 134 -2.23 19.52 2.29
CA HIS A 134 -1.91 20.90 2.65
C HIS A 134 -2.12 21.85 1.45
N THR A 135 -1.68 21.48 0.26
CA THR A 135 -1.89 22.30 -0.94
C THR A 135 -3.38 22.41 -1.31
N ARG A 136 -4.15 21.31 -1.23
CA ARG A 136 -5.61 21.34 -1.44
C ARG A 136 -6.33 22.28 -0.46
N TYR A 137 -5.99 22.22 0.83
CA TYR A 137 -6.58 23.11 1.83
C TYR A 137 -6.28 24.58 1.54
N ARG A 138 -5.05 24.90 1.11
CA ARG A 138 -4.68 26.28 0.75
C ARG A 138 -5.51 26.81 -0.41
N VAL A 139 -5.69 26.01 -1.46
CA VAL A 139 -6.48 26.41 -2.64
C VAL A 139 -7.94 26.68 -2.27
N LEU A 140 -8.57 25.79 -1.49
CA LEU A 140 -9.95 25.94 -1.03
C LEU A 140 -10.13 27.21 -0.18
N ASN A 141 -9.19 27.49 0.74
CA ASN A 141 -9.21 28.70 1.56
C ASN A 141 -9.02 29.99 0.75
N CYS A 142 -8.23 29.94 -0.33
CA CYS A 142 -8.08 31.08 -1.24
C CYS A 142 -9.35 31.33 -2.06
N GLN A 143 -10.04 30.29 -2.52
CA GLN A 143 -11.31 30.43 -3.25
C GLN A 143 -12.41 31.00 -2.34
N SER A 144 -12.52 30.52 -1.11
CA SER A 144 -13.51 31.02 -0.15
C SER A 144 -13.35 32.52 0.13
N ARG A 145 -12.12 33.05 0.11
CA ARG A 145 -11.85 34.49 0.30
C ARG A 145 -12.18 35.37 -0.90
N LYS A 146 -12.33 34.80 -2.10
CA LYS A 146 -12.69 35.57 -3.32
C LYS A 146 -14.20 35.73 -3.51
N ILE A 147 -15.00 34.99 -2.76
CA ILE A 147 -16.47 34.94 -2.88
C ILE A 147 -17.15 35.85 -1.84
N VAL A 148 -16.38 36.36 -0.86
CA VAL A 148 -16.78 37.36 0.13
C VAL A 148 -16.24 38.71 -0.31
#